data_AF-A0A3B0PMM8-F1
#
_entry.id   AF-A0A3B0PMM8-F1
#
_cell.length_a   1.000
_cell.length_b   1.000
_cell.length_c   1.000
_cell.angle_alpha   90.00
_cell.angle_beta   90.00
_cell.angle_gamma   90.00
#
_symmetry.space_group_name_H-M   'P 1'
#
loop_
_entity.id
_entity.type
_entity.pdbx_description
1 polymer ?
#
loop_
_entity_poly.entity_id
_entity_poly.type
_entity_poly.pdbx_seq_one_letter_code
_entity_poly.pdbx_strand_id
1 'polypeptide(L)'
;MSKKIKKYLLAGTSVASLALVAGAISCTPSQAGLSESQIELYKDQLESFSKKLPESEREAIEAKIANLKTLSDIDAIKTKIQEIMDETKPGYFERLDASTETNRLFAQEVKDQIVLATTFSESGSQARTIKSILEEYNKLVDQMLAVKNDSTKTDEEKAAKYKELGISPLAKKVVHKVLGSGYQVGAEKVGLGLSSKDEKTFFNLIVNYSTVAAKLAEKDMLLSFNSLDDSINVDVDYFDKGFAAVNNSIENVNKKSTYVLPIFKSTKVLAINSPVLGYILKTMRDHGVVFETEDQSNTFFEDIIAKGANDATTVETLW
;
A
#
# COMPACT_ATOMS: atom_id res chain seq x y z
N MET A 1 -13.23 0.75 -39.45
CA MET A 1 -12.70 0.97 -38.08
C MET A 1 -11.37 1.70 -38.18
N SER A 2 -11.26 2.90 -37.59
CA SER A 2 -10.12 3.80 -37.81
C SER A 2 -8.89 3.39 -36.99
N LYS A 3 -7.69 3.65 -37.52
CA LYS A 3 -6.38 3.30 -36.94
C LYS A 3 -6.11 3.90 -35.54
N LYS A 4 -6.99 4.75 -34.99
CA LYS A 4 -6.81 5.39 -33.68
C LYS A 4 -7.24 4.53 -32.48
N ILE A 5 -8.04 3.48 -32.67
CA ILE A 5 -8.52 2.64 -31.55
C ILE A 5 -7.56 1.48 -31.23
N LYS A 6 -6.62 1.14 -32.13
CA LYS A 6 -5.60 0.11 -31.87
C LYS A 6 -4.49 0.54 -30.90
N LYS A 7 -4.33 1.84 -30.59
CA LYS A 7 -3.29 2.32 -29.66
C LYS A 7 -3.66 2.10 -28.19
N TYR A 8 -4.96 1.95 -27.87
CA TYR A 8 -5.43 1.82 -26.49
C TYR A 8 -5.70 0.38 -26.03
N LEU A 9 -5.87 -0.57 -26.96
CA LEU A 9 -6.12 -2.00 -26.64
C LEU A 9 -4.86 -2.89 -26.68
N LEU A 10 -3.70 -2.33 -27.05
CA LEU A 10 -2.39 -3.01 -27.07
C LEU A 10 -1.36 -2.40 -26.10
N ALA A 11 -1.73 -1.39 -25.30
CA ALA A 11 -0.88 -0.85 -24.23
C ALA A 11 -0.86 -1.74 -22.97
N GLY A 12 -1.36 -2.96 -23.08
CA GLY A 12 -0.91 -4.09 -22.28
C GLY A 12 0.06 -4.93 -23.10
N THR A 13 1.33 -4.56 -23.10
CA THR A 13 2.40 -5.54 -23.31
C THR A 13 3.37 -5.35 -22.18
N SER A 14 3.58 -6.42 -21.41
CA SER A 14 4.88 -6.75 -20.82
C SER A 14 5.84 -5.57 -20.72
N VAL A 15 6.08 -5.07 -19.50
CA VAL A 15 7.41 -4.51 -19.23
C VAL A 15 8.35 -5.71 -19.16
N ALA A 16 8.54 -6.37 -20.31
CA ALA A 16 9.83 -6.92 -20.67
C ALA A 16 10.76 -5.72 -20.53
N SER A 17 11.56 -5.72 -19.46
CA SER A 17 12.89 -5.14 -19.40
C SER A 17 13.22 -4.19 -20.56
N LEU A 18 12.53 -3.05 -20.61
CA LEU A 18 13.03 -1.88 -21.29
C LEU A 18 14.03 -1.33 -20.30
N ALA A 19 15.26 -1.81 -20.43
CA ALA A 19 16.41 -1.09 -19.95
C ALA A 19 16.24 0.35 -20.44
N LEU A 20 15.78 1.23 -19.55
CA LEU A 20 16.09 2.64 -19.67
C LEU A 20 17.60 2.64 -19.79
N VAL A 21 18.05 3.02 -20.98
CA VAL A 21 19.45 3.31 -21.25
C VAL A 21 19.82 4.37 -20.21
N ALA A 22 20.35 3.93 -19.08
CA ALA A 22 21.20 4.72 -18.22
C ALA A 22 22.48 4.95 -19.05
N GLY A 23 22.34 5.80 -20.07
CA GLY A 23 23.48 6.46 -20.66
C GLY A 23 24.08 7.24 -19.51
N ALA A 24 25.24 6.81 -19.04
CA ALA A 24 26.06 7.57 -18.14
C ALA A 24 26.06 9.02 -18.64
N ILE A 25 25.40 9.91 -17.88
CA ILE A 25 25.49 11.34 -18.11
C ILE A 25 26.90 11.71 -17.70
N SER A 26 27.83 11.49 -18.63
CA SER A 26 29.14 12.13 -18.60
C SER A 26 28.88 13.63 -18.52
N CYS A 27 29.48 14.26 -17.52
CA CYS A 27 29.38 15.68 -17.24
C CYS A 27 29.75 16.50 -18.48
N THR A 28 28.74 16.81 -19.30
CA THR A 28 28.81 17.82 -20.35
C THR A 28 27.43 18.47 -20.42
N PRO A 29 27.30 19.78 -20.21
CA PRO A 29 26.05 20.48 -20.42
C PRO A 29 25.88 20.63 -21.93
N SER A 30 25.30 19.63 -22.60
CA SER A 30 24.92 19.76 -24.01
C SER A 30 23.41 19.65 -24.13
N GLN A 31 22.86 20.62 -24.86
CA GLN A 31 21.47 20.71 -25.32
C GLN A 31 21.15 19.54 -26.26
N ALA A 32 21.20 18.30 -25.77
CA ALA A 32 20.79 17.15 -26.54
C ALA A 32 19.27 17.21 -26.73
N GLY A 33 18.83 17.49 -27.95
CA GLY A 33 17.41 17.43 -28.30
C GLY A 33 16.85 16.04 -28.03
N LEU A 34 15.64 15.98 -27.48
CA LEU A 34 14.93 14.73 -27.27
C LEU A 34 14.53 14.13 -28.62
N SER A 35 14.54 12.80 -28.73
CA SER A 35 13.91 12.14 -29.88
C SER A 35 12.39 12.38 -29.86
N GLU A 36 11.74 12.32 -31.03
CA GLU A 36 10.27 12.44 -31.11
C GLU A 36 9.54 11.43 -30.21
N SER A 37 10.06 10.20 -30.11
CA SER A 37 9.51 9.17 -29.23
C SER A 37 9.64 9.51 -27.74
N GLN A 38 10.74 10.15 -27.33
CA GLN A 38 10.93 10.62 -25.96
C GLN A 38 9.99 11.78 -25.67
N ILE A 39 9.86 12.73 -26.60
CA ILE A 39 8.94 13.87 -26.48
C ILE A 39 7.51 13.36 -26.26
N GLU A 40 7.03 12.43 -27.07
CA GLU A 40 5.68 11.88 -26.94
C GLU A 40 5.47 11.19 -25.60
N LEU A 41 6.44 10.40 -25.12
CA LEU A 41 6.37 9.74 -23.82
C LEU A 41 6.25 10.76 -22.68
N TYR A 42 7.04 11.83 -22.71
CA TYR A 42 6.97 12.89 -21.71
C TYR A 42 5.68 13.69 -21.80
N LYS A 43 5.14 13.92 -23.00
CA LYS A 43 3.83 14.56 -23.18
C LYS A 43 2.73 13.73 -22.53
N ASP A 44 2.64 12.44 -22.84
CA ASP A 44 1.64 11.52 -22.25
C ASP A 44 1.70 11.52 -20.72
N GLN A 45 2.91 11.52 -20.15
CA GLN A 45 3.11 11.62 -18.70
C GLN A 45 2.62 12.96 -18.14
N LEU A 46 3.09 14.08 -18.71
CA LEU A 46 2.73 15.43 -18.24
C LEU A 46 1.23 15.73 -18.39
N GLU A 47 0.58 15.25 -19.45
CA GLU A 47 -0.87 15.32 -19.63
C GLU A 47 -1.62 14.52 -18.57
N SER A 48 -1.04 13.42 -18.08
CA SER A 48 -1.64 12.65 -17.00
C SER A 48 -1.57 13.40 -15.66
N PHE A 49 -0.51 14.18 -15.43
CA PHE A 49 -0.43 15.10 -14.28
C PHE A 49 -1.34 16.33 -14.44
N SER A 50 -1.44 16.93 -15.62
CA SER A 50 -2.28 18.12 -15.85
C SER A 50 -3.75 17.86 -15.54
N LYS A 51 -4.22 16.61 -15.73
CA LYS A 51 -5.57 16.17 -15.35
C LYS A 51 -5.85 16.26 -13.84
N LYS A 52 -4.82 16.33 -12.99
CA LYS A 52 -4.95 16.54 -11.54
C LYS A 52 -5.08 18.02 -11.15
N LEU A 53 -4.80 18.93 -12.07
CA LEU A 53 -4.87 20.36 -11.82
C LEU A 53 -6.31 20.89 -11.90
N PRO A 54 -6.61 21.99 -11.21
CA PRO A 54 -7.82 22.77 -11.45
C PRO A 54 -7.95 23.16 -12.92
N GLU A 55 -9.18 23.21 -13.43
CA GLU A 55 -9.46 23.51 -14.84
C GLU A 55 -8.82 24.83 -15.30
N SER A 56 -8.82 25.86 -14.43
CA SER A 56 -8.23 27.17 -14.69
C SER A 56 -6.72 27.15 -14.97
N GLU A 57 -5.99 26.20 -14.39
CA GLU A 57 -4.53 26.05 -14.56
C GLU A 57 -4.18 25.02 -15.63
N ARG A 58 -5.07 24.05 -15.86
CA ARG A 58 -4.85 22.93 -16.77
C ARG A 58 -4.60 23.39 -18.21
N GLU A 59 -5.41 24.30 -18.73
CA GLU A 59 -5.29 24.78 -20.12
C GLU A 59 -3.93 25.42 -20.39
N ALA A 60 -3.43 26.23 -19.44
CA ALA A 60 -2.13 26.88 -19.55
C ALA A 60 -0.97 25.88 -19.55
N ILE A 61 -1.09 24.80 -18.76
CA ILE A 61 -0.10 23.72 -18.72
C ILE A 61 -0.16 22.87 -19.99
N GLU A 62 -1.35 22.50 -20.47
CA GLU A 62 -1.53 21.72 -21.71
C GLU A 62 -0.97 22.45 -22.93
N ALA A 63 -1.14 23.77 -23.01
CA ALA A 63 -0.52 24.59 -24.06
C ALA A 63 1.02 24.55 -24.02
N LYS A 64 1.63 24.50 -22.82
CA LYS A 64 3.08 24.33 -22.67
C LYS A 64 3.52 22.92 -23.08
N ILE A 65 2.76 21.89 -22.67
CA ILE A 65 3.03 20.49 -23.03
C ILE A 65 3.00 20.31 -24.55
N ALA A 66 2.02 20.90 -25.25
CA ALA A 66 1.92 20.81 -26.70
C ALA A 66 3.19 21.31 -27.42
N ASN A 67 3.88 22.30 -26.84
CA ASN A 67 5.08 22.95 -27.37
C ASN A 67 6.42 22.39 -26.83
N LEU A 68 6.39 21.30 -26.06
CA LEU A 68 7.57 20.67 -25.45
C LEU A 68 8.60 20.22 -26.50
N LYS A 69 9.88 20.59 -26.30
CA LYS A 69 10.99 20.22 -27.19
C LYS A 69 12.24 19.72 -26.46
N THR A 70 12.47 20.18 -25.24
CA THR A 70 13.72 19.99 -24.51
C THR A 70 13.50 19.43 -23.11
N LEU A 71 14.57 18.91 -22.50
CA LEU A 71 14.58 18.53 -21.08
C LEU A 71 14.27 19.72 -20.16
N SER A 72 14.77 20.91 -20.50
CA SER A 72 14.47 22.13 -19.73
C SER A 72 12.99 22.49 -19.75
N ASP A 73 12.27 22.21 -20.84
CA ASP A 73 10.83 22.41 -20.91
C ASP A 73 10.10 21.44 -19.96
N ILE A 74 10.54 20.18 -19.91
CA ILE A 74 9.99 19.17 -19.00
C ILE A 74 10.16 19.62 -17.55
N ASP A 75 11.36 20.01 -17.17
CA ASP A 75 11.66 20.43 -15.79
C ASP A 75 10.85 21.67 -15.39
N ALA A 76 10.73 22.65 -16.29
CA ALA A 76 9.93 23.84 -16.05
C ALA A 76 8.43 23.53 -15.91
N ILE A 77 7.89 22.63 -16.75
CA ILE A 77 6.48 22.21 -16.66
C ILE A 77 6.26 21.41 -15.37
N LYS A 78 7.12 20.43 -15.04
CA LYS A 78 7.02 19.65 -13.80
C LYS A 78 7.06 20.55 -12.57
N THR A 79 7.98 21.51 -12.53
CA THR A 79 8.08 22.49 -11.43
C THR A 79 6.78 23.26 -11.27
N LYS A 80 6.18 23.73 -12.37
CA LYS A 80 4.93 24.49 -12.30
C LYS A 80 3.74 23.62 -11.85
N ILE A 81 3.65 22.40 -12.35
CA ILE A 81 2.65 21.43 -11.89
C ILE A 81 2.82 21.17 -10.39
N GLN A 82 4.05 20.96 -9.93
CA GLN A 82 4.36 20.74 -8.52
C GLN A 82 3.91 21.91 -7.66
N GLU A 83 4.27 23.15 -8.02
CA GLU A 83 3.83 24.35 -7.31
C GLU A 83 2.30 24.37 -7.12
N ILE A 84 1.54 24.18 -8.20
CA ILE A 84 0.08 24.23 -8.18
C ILE A 84 -0.51 23.09 -7.33
N MET A 85 0.02 21.87 -7.45
CA MET A 85 -0.50 20.73 -6.70
C MET A 85 -0.19 20.84 -5.20
N ASP A 86 1.03 21.26 -4.87
CA ASP A 86 1.51 21.32 -3.50
C ASP A 86 0.93 22.51 -2.72
N GLU A 87 0.37 23.53 -3.39
CA GLU A 87 -0.43 24.60 -2.74
C GLU A 87 -1.60 24.04 -1.91
N THR A 88 -2.23 22.96 -2.39
CA THR A 88 -3.38 22.34 -1.71
C THR A 88 -3.00 21.09 -0.94
N LYS A 89 -2.05 20.30 -1.46
CA LYS A 89 -1.61 19.04 -0.87
C LYS A 89 -0.08 18.94 -0.93
N PRO A 90 0.63 19.41 0.11
CA PRO A 90 2.09 19.42 0.12
C PRO A 90 2.71 18.06 -0.21
N GLY A 91 3.66 18.06 -1.15
CA GLY A 91 4.40 16.89 -1.62
C GLY A 91 3.57 15.89 -2.41
N TYR A 92 2.34 16.20 -2.81
CA TYR A 92 1.48 15.27 -3.53
C TYR A 92 1.99 14.99 -4.95
N PHE A 93 2.58 16.00 -5.60
CA PHE A 93 3.23 15.80 -6.89
C PHE A 93 4.37 14.79 -6.80
N GLU A 94 5.25 14.90 -5.80
CA GLU A 94 6.37 13.97 -5.60
C GLU A 94 5.88 12.51 -5.45
N ARG A 95 4.79 12.30 -4.69
CA ARG A 95 4.19 10.97 -4.49
C ARG A 95 3.61 10.41 -5.78
N LEU A 96 2.96 11.24 -6.59
CA LEU A 96 2.45 10.81 -7.90
C LEU A 96 3.58 10.55 -8.90
N ASP A 97 4.63 11.38 -8.94
CA ASP A 97 5.80 11.15 -9.80
C ASP A 97 6.49 9.82 -9.45
N ALA A 98 6.66 9.54 -8.16
CA ALA A 98 7.18 8.27 -7.67
C ALA A 98 6.34 7.06 -8.12
N SER A 99 5.02 7.22 -8.33
CA SER A 99 4.14 6.15 -8.82
C SER A 99 4.38 5.76 -10.29
N THR A 100 5.02 6.64 -11.06
CA THR A 100 5.32 6.41 -12.48
C THR A 100 6.67 5.70 -12.70
N GLU A 101 7.41 5.42 -11.63
CA GLU A 101 8.71 4.78 -11.73
C GLU A 101 8.61 3.30 -12.12
N THR A 102 9.29 2.97 -13.22
CA THR A 102 9.41 1.62 -13.74
C THR A 102 10.80 1.03 -13.57
N ASN A 103 11.78 1.82 -13.10
CA ASN A 103 13.13 1.33 -12.87
C ASN A 103 13.18 0.48 -11.60
N ARG A 104 13.61 -0.78 -11.73
CA ARG A 104 13.67 -1.75 -10.64
C ARG A 104 15.01 -2.46 -10.70
N LEU A 105 15.79 -2.43 -9.61
CA LEU A 105 17.05 -3.20 -9.51
C LEU A 105 16.82 -4.71 -9.38
N PHE A 106 15.61 -5.10 -8.99
CA PHE A 106 15.18 -6.47 -8.87
C PHE A 106 13.84 -6.68 -9.59
N ALA A 107 13.83 -7.58 -10.58
CA ALA A 107 12.64 -7.95 -11.32
C ALA A 107 12.09 -9.29 -10.80
N GLN A 108 10.78 -9.41 -10.70
CA GLN A 108 10.09 -10.67 -10.44
C GLN A 108 9.42 -11.17 -11.71
N GLU A 109 9.21 -12.48 -11.82
CA GLU A 109 8.34 -13.01 -12.87
C GLU A 109 6.92 -12.47 -12.70
N VAL A 110 6.28 -12.10 -13.82
CA VAL A 110 4.91 -11.63 -13.81
C VAL A 110 3.99 -12.79 -13.42
N LYS A 111 3.29 -12.63 -12.31
CA LYS A 111 2.37 -13.65 -11.79
C LYS A 111 0.94 -13.42 -12.28
N ASP A 112 0.22 -14.50 -12.52
CA ASP A 112 -1.21 -14.46 -12.84
C ASP A 112 -2.07 -14.06 -11.64
N GLN A 113 -1.54 -14.26 -10.43
CA GLN A 113 -2.18 -13.93 -9.17
C GLN A 113 -1.25 -13.11 -8.28
N ILE A 114 -1.83 -12.24 -7.46
CA ILE A 114 -1.10 -11.49 -6.43
C ILE A 114 -0.94 -12.38 -5.21
N VAL A 115 0.29 -12.56 -4.75
CA VAL A 115 0.58 -13.29 -3.51
C VAL A 115 0.66 -12.32 -2.34
N LEU A 116 -0.29 -12.40 -1.41
CA LEU A 116 -0.28 -11.69 -0.14
C LEU A 116 0.34 -12.59 0.94
N ALA A 117 1.55 -12.24 1.36
CA ALA A 117 2.27 -12.93 2.40
C ALA A 117 1.94 -12.40 3.81
N THR A 118 1.82 -13.30 4.79
CA THR A 118 1.66 -12.94 6.20
C THR A 118 2.41 -13.91 7.10
N THR A 119 2.54 -13.54 8.38
CA THR A 119 3.19 -14.37 9.41
C THR A 119 2.25 -14.73 10.56
N PHE A 120 0.94 -14.70 10.29
CA PHE A 120 -0.06 -15.15 11.24
C PHE A 120 -0.15 -16.67 11.22
N SER A 121 -0.40 -17.27 12.38
CA SER A 121 -0.71 -18.70 12.47
C SER A 121 -1.85 -19.04 11.51
N GLU A 122 -1.68 -20.09 10.71
CA GLU A 122 -2.65 -20.51 9.69
C GLU A 122 -4.03 -20.83 10.29
N SER A 123 -4.04 -21.41 11.49
CA SER A 123 -5.25 -21.67 12.28
C SER A 123 -5.64 -20.51 13.20
N GLY A 124 -4.95 -19.37 13.11
CA GLY A 124 -5.24 -18.17 13.88
C GLY A 124 -6.45 -17.38 13.36
N SER A 125 -7.03 -16.54 14.21
CA SER A 125 -8.13 -15.66 13.80
C SER A 125 -7.71 -14.69 12.70
N GLN A 126 -6.51 -14.10 12.78
CA GLN A 126 -6.05 -13.15 11.76
C GLN A 126 -5.92 -13.77 10.37
N ALA A 127 -5.35 -14.97 10.27
CA ALA A 127 -5.23 -15.68 8.99
C ALA A 127 -6.61 -16.00 8.38
N ARG A 128 -7.56 -16.47 9.20
CA ARG A 128 -8.94 -16.69 8.75
C ARG A 128 -9.62 -15.40 8.28
N THR A 129 -9.47 -14.31 9.02
CA THR A 129 -10.04 -13.00 8.64
C THR A 129 -9.49 -12.53 7.30
N ILE A 130 -8.18 -12.61 7.09
CA ILE A 130 -7.57 -12.28 5.79
C ILE A 130 -8.14 -13.15 4.69
N LYS A 131 -8.21 -14.47 4.90
CA LYS A 131 -8.79 -15.38 3.91
C LYS A 131 -10.22 -14.97 3.52
N SER A 132 -11.08 -14.64 4.49
CA SER A 132 -12.44 -14.18 4.21
C SER A 132 -12.48 -12.85 3.42
N ILE A 133 -11.59 -11.90 3.72
CA ILE A 133 -11.49 -10.65 2.94
C ILE A 133 -11.06 -10.96 1.50
N LEU A 134 -10.07 -11.82 1.31
CA LEU A 134 -9.59 -12.19 -0.02
C LEU A 134 -10.62 -12.98 -0.82
N GLU A 135 -11.41 -13.83 -0.16
CA GLU A 135 -12.53 -14.54 -0.79
C GLU A 135 -13.54 -13.54 -1.37
N GLU A 136 -13.90 -12.50 -0.63
CA GLU A 136 -14.85 -11.50 -1.11
C GLU A 136 -14.27 -10.63 -2.24
N TYR A 137 -13.03 -10.17 -2.09
CA TYR A 137 -12.33 -9.48 -3.16
C TYR A 137 -12.23 -10.33 -4.43
N ASN A 138 -11.92 -11.63 -4.30
CA ASN A 138 -11.77 -12.52 -5.46
C ASN A 138 -13.12 -12.78 -6.17
N LYS A 139 -14.26 -12.70 -5.47
CA LYS A 139 -15.58 -12.72 -6.11
C LYS A 139 -15.80 -11.49 -7.00
N LEU A 140 -15.37 -10.31 -6.54
CA LEU A 140 -15.42 -9.09 -7.36
C LEU A 140 -14.52 -9.21 -8.61
N VAL A 141 -13.34 -9.82 -8.46
CA VAL A 141 -12.46 -10.13 -9.60
C VAL A 141 -13.15 -11.09 -10.57
N ASP A 142 -13.83 -12.13 -10.08
CA ASP A 142 -14.56 -13.06 -10.94
C ASP A 142 -15.70 -12.38 -11.71
N GLN A 143 -16.46 -11.49 -11.07
CA GLN A 143 -17.50 -10.69 -11.72
C GLN A 143 -16.89 -9.75 -12.78
N MET A 144 -15.77 -9.10 -12.47
CA MET A 144 -15.04 -8.26 -13.41
C MET A 144 -14.57 -9.07 -14.63
N LEU A 145 -14.01 -10.26 -14.43
CA LEU A 145 -13.55 -11.13 -15.52
C LEU A 145 -14.71 -11.61 -16.40
N ALA A 146 -15.88 -11.88 -15.82
CA ALA A 146 -17.08 -12.19 -16.59
C ALA A 146 -17.49 -11.02 -17.51
N VAL A 147 -17.47 -9.79 -16.99
CA VAL A 147 -17.71 -8.57 -17.80
C VAL A 147 -16.66 -8.41 -18.89
N LYS A 148 -15.38 -8.63 -18.56
CA LYS A 148 -14.25 -8.48 -19.48
C LYS A 148 -14.34 -9.43 -20.67
N ASN A 149 -14.72 -10.69 -20.40
CA ASN A 149 -14.80 -11.76 -21.37
C ASN A 149 -16.14 -11.80 -22.13
N ASP A 150 -17.12 -10.99 -21.73
CA ASP A 150 -18.40 -10.87 -22.43
C ASP A 150 -18.18 -10.17 -23.79
N SER A 151 -18.29 -10.94 -24.88
CA SER A 151 -18.13 -10.44 -26.25
C SER A 151 -19.36 -9.67 -26.76
N THR A 152 -20.47 -9.68 -26.02
CA THR A 152 -21.70 -8.95 -26.38
C THR A 152 -21.70 -7.50 -25.91
N LYS A 153 -20.81 -7.14 -24.98
CA LYS A 153 -20.70 -5.79 -24.43
C LYS A 153 -19.68 -4.94 -25.19
N THR A 154 -20.06 -3.69 -25.43
CA THR A 154 -19.17 -2.63 -25.87
C THR A 154 -18.17 -2.23 -24.77
N ASP A 155 -17.10 -1.53 -25.15
CA ASP A 155 -16.09 -1.08 -24.20
C ASP A 155 -16.67 -0.05 -23.21
N GLU A 156 -17.62 0.78 -23.65
CA GLU A 156 -18.34 1.73 -22.81
C GLU A 156 -19.21 1.03 -21.76
N GLU A 157 -19.92 -0.04 -22.14
CA GLU A 157 -20.72 -0.85 -21.20
C GLU A 157 -19.83 -1.57 -20.19
N LYS A 158 -18.67 -2.09 -20.63
CA LYS A 158 -17.69 -2.72 -19.73
C LYS A 158 -17.14 -1.71 -18.73
N ALA A 159 -16.74 -0.52 -19.19
CA ALA A 159 -16.25 0.55 -18.33
C ALA A 159 -17.28 0.97 -17.27
N ALA A 160 -18.55 1.12 -17.67
CA ALA A 160 -19.64 1.41 -16.74
C ALA A 160 -19.80 0.30 -15.67
N LYS A 161 -19.70 -0.98 -16.09
CA LYS A 161 -19.79 -2.12 -15.18
C LYS A 161 -18.60 -2.23 -14.23
N TYR A 162 -17.37 -1.97 -14.68
CA TYR A 162 -16.21 -1.94 -13.78
C TYR A 162 -16.35 -0.86 -12.71
N LYS A 163 -16.89 0.31 -13.10
CA LYS A 163 -17.18 1.41 -12.17
C LYS A 163 -18.26 1.03 -11.15
N GLU A 164 -19.33 0.35 -11.58
CA GLU A 164 -20.38 -0.18 -10.70
C GLU A 164 -19.84 -1.20 -9.69
N LEU A 165 -18.96 -2.11 -10.15
CA LEU A 165 -18.31 -3.11 -9.30
C LEU A 165 -17.24 -2.52 -8.37
N GLY A 166 -16.82 -1.27 -8.59
CA GLY A 166 -15.77 -0.63 -7.80
C GLY A 166 -14.40 -1.32 -7.93
N ILE A 167 -14.12 -1.95 -9.08
CA ILE A 167 -12.89 -2.74 -9.27
C ILE A 167 -12.22 -2.43 -10.60
N SER A 168 -10.89 -2.36 -10.60
CA SER A 168 -10.08 -2.11 -11.80
C SER A 168 -10.21 -3.26 -12.82
N PRO A 169 -10.27 -2.98 -14.13
CA PRO A 169 -10.21 -4.01 -15.19
C PRO A 169 -8.86 -4.76 -15.27
N LEU A 170 -7.88 -4.29 -14.51
CA LEU A 170 -6.54 -4.89 -14.37
C LEU A 170 -6.40 -5.70 -13.07
N ALA A 171 -7.44 -5.75 -12.23
CA ALA A 171 -7.41 -6.48 -10.99
C ALA A 171 -7.13 -7.97 -11.23
N LYS A 172 -6.26 -8.53 -10.38
CA LYS A 172 -5.91 -9.95 -10.36
C LYS A 172 -6.42 -10.57 -9.07
N LYS A 173 -6.69 -11.88 -9.11
CA LYS A 173 -6.99 -12.64 -7.89
C LYS A 173 -5.80 -12.56 -6.93
N VAL A 174 -6.12 -12.53 -5.64
CA VAL A 174 -5.14 -12.52 -4.56
C VAL A 174 -5.19 -13.85 -3.83
N VAL A 175 -4.02 -14.45 -3.60
CA VAL A 175 -3.86 -15.66 -2.80
C VAL A 175 -3.08 -15.37 -1.52
N HIS A 176 -3.49 -16.03 -0.44
CA HIS A 176 -2.84 -15.91 0.86
C HIS A 176 -1.70 -16.91 0.98
N LYS A 177 -0.53 -16.44 1.43
CA LYS A 177 0.64 -17.28 1.73
C LYS A 177 1.09 -17.02 3.17
N VAL A 178 1.00 -18.03 4.03
CA VAL A 178 1.58 -17.97 5.38
C VAL A 178 3.06 -18.33 5.30
N LEU A 179 3.93 -17.46 5.81
CA LEU A 179 5.39 -17.64 5.75
C LEU A 179 5.98 -18.31 6.99
N GLY A 180 5.18 -18.51 8.03
CA GLY A 180 5.57 -18.94 9.36
C GLY A 180 4.92 -18.08 10.44
N SER A 181 5.37 -18.19 11.69
CA SER A 181 4.81 -17.45 12.82
C SER A 181 5.75 -16.32 13.27
N GLY A 182 5.22 -15.11 13.39
CA GLY A 182 5.95 -13.94 13.89
C GLY A 182 6.55 -13.07 12.79
N TYR A 183 6.53 -11.75 12.99
CA TYR A 183 6.97 -10.75 12.01
C TYR A 183 8.43 -10.91 11.59
N GLN A 184 9.28 -11.35 12.52
CA GLN A 184 10.70 -11.63 12.30
C GLN A 184 10.90 -12.67 11.18
N VAL A 185 10.11 -13.75 11.19
CA VAL A 185 10.16 -14.78 10.13
C VAL A 185 9.85 -14.17 8.77
N GLY A 186 8.85 -13.28 8.70
CA GLY A 186 8.53 -12.57 7.46
C GLY A 186 9.69 -11.69 6.98
N ALA A 187 10.35 -10.97 7.89
CA ALA A 187 11.50 -10.14 7.55
C ALA A 187 12.72 -10.97 7.08
N GLU A 188 12.94 -12.14 7.68
CA GLU A 188 13.97 -13.10 7.26
C GLU A 188 13.67 -13.66 5.86
N LYS A 189 12.41 -14.02 5.58
CA LYS A 189 12.01 -14.52 4.26
C LYS A 189 12.15 -13.46 3.16
N VAL A 190 11.86 -12.19 3.47
CA VAL A 190 12.20 -11.07 2.57
C VAL A 190 13.70 -11.04 2.33
N GLY A 191 14.51 -10.98 3.39
CA GLY A 191 15.97 -10.88 3.28
C GLY A 191 16.60 -12.04 2.50
N LEU A 192 16.15 -13.27 2.73
CA LEU A 192 16.56 -14.45 1.98
C LEU A 192 16.17 -14.34 0.50
N GLY A 193 14.92 -14.01 0.20
CA GLY A 193 14.46 -13.90 -1.19
C GLY A 193 15.20 -12.82 -1.98
N LEU A 194 15.52 -11.68 -1.35
CA LEU A 194 16.34 -10.64 -1.95
C LEU A 194 17.78 -11.09 -2.18
N SER A 195 18.37 -11.79 -1.20
CA SER A 195 19.78 -12.24 -1.27
C SER A 195 19.98 -13.38 -2.27
N SER A 196 19.00 -14.28 -2.38
CA SER A 196 19.01 -15.39 -3.34
C SER A 196 18.51 -15.00 -4.72
N LYS A 197 18.08 -13.74 -4.90
CA LYS A 197 17.40 -13.25 -6.10
C LYS A 197 16.25 -14.15 -6.55
N ASP A 198 15.35 -14.49 -5.63
CA ASP A 198 14.23 -15.37 -5.94
C ASP A 198 13.18 -14.64 -6.79
N GLU A 199 13.22 -14.80 -8.10
CA GLU A 199 12.27 -14.13 -9.01
C GLU A 199 10.91 -14.85 -9.07
N LYS A 200 10.86 -16.11 -8.66
CA LYS A 200 9.71 -17.01 -8.88
C LYS A 200 8.80 -17.11 -7.67
N THR A 201 9.36 -17.35 -6.48
CA THR A 201 8.56 -17.67 -5.30
C THR A 201 8.34 -16.49 -4.36
N PHE A 202 8.99 -15.36 -4.64
CA PHE A 202 8.83 -14.09 -3.93
C PHE A 202 7.41 -13.54 -4.06
N PHE A 203 6.89 -12.93 -3.01
CA PHE A 203 5.50 -12.47 -2.95
C PHE A 203 5.36 -11.04 -3.43
N ASN A 204 4.14 -10.65 -3.81
CA ASN A 204 3.84 -9.30 -4.30
C ASN A 204 3.59 -8.31 -3.16
N LEU A 205 2.92 -8.78 -2.10
CA LEU A 205 2.56 -7.98 -0.92
C LEU A 205 2.93 -8.75 0.35
N ILE A 206 3.28 -8.04 1.43
CA ILE A 206 3.50 -8.65 2.74
C ILE A 206 2.92 -7.78 3.85
N VAL A 207 2.26 -8.42 4.81
CA VAL A 207 1.89 -7.80 6.09
C VAL A 207 3.04 -7.97 7.07
N ASN A 208 3.75 -6.89 7.36
CA ASN A 208 4.86 -6.86 8.31
C ASN A 208 5.05 -5.47 8.93
N TYR A 209 6.01 -5.33 9.84
CA TYR A 209 6.49 -4.03 10.27
C TYR A 209 7.15 -3.27 9.12
N SER A 210 7.09 -1.94 9.19
CA SER A 210 7.62 -1.03 8.17
C SER A 210 9.12 -1.15 7.92
N THR A 211 9.89 -1.74 8.84
CA THR A 211 11.32 -2.01 8.65
C THR A 211 11.61 -2.94 7.47
N VAL A 212 10.64 -3.77 7.07
CA VAL A 212 10.72 -4.57 5.84
C VAL A 212 10.74 -3.67 4.59
N ALA A 213 10.06 -2.52 4.62
CA ALA A 213 10.05 -1.61 3.49
C ALA A 213 11.44 -1.05 3.18
N ALA A 214 12.25 -0.77 4.22
CA ALA A 214 13.64 -0.32 4.04
C ALA A 214 14.50 -1.37 3.31
N LYS A 215 14.33 -2.67 3.63
CA LYS A 215 15.03 -3.76 2.94
C LYS A 215 14.63 -3.87 1.46
N LEU A 216 13.35 -3.64 1.16
CA LEU A 216 12.85 -3.62 -0.21
C LEU A 216 13.33 -2.37 -0.97
N ALA A 217 13.44 -1.22 -0.29
CA ALA A 217 13.94 0.02 -0.86
C ALA A 217 15.41 -0.09 -1.30
N GLU A 218 16.26 -0.81 -0.55
CA GLU A 218 17.65 -1.12 -0.97
C GLU A 218 17.77 -1.78 -2.35
N LYS A 219 16.68 -2.36 -2.86
CA LYS A 219 16.60 -3.04 -4.17
C LYS A 219 15.62 -2.36 -5.12
N ASP A 220 15.20 -1.12 -4.84
CA ASP A 220 14.20 -0.37 -5.59
C ASP A 220 12.89 -1.18 -5.82
N MET A 221 12.48 -1.98 -4.84
CA MET A 221 11.32 -2.88 -4.95
C MET A 221 10.02 -2.32 -4.37
N LEU A 222 10.05 -1.11 -3.80
CA LEU A 222 8.84 -0.54 -3.23
C LEU A 222 7.88 -0.05 -4.32
N LEU A 223 6.66 -0.58 -4.30
CA LEU A 223 5.58 -0.09 -5.15
C LEU A 223 4.85 1.04 -4.43
N SER A 224 4.71 2.18 -5.11
CA SER A 224 3.86 3.27 -4.66
C SER A 224 2.38 2.85 -4.72
N PHE A 225 1.64 3.10 -3.65
CA PHE A 225 0.18 2.99 -3.59
C PHE A 225 -0.53 4.27 -4.08
N ASN A 226 0.22 5.36 -4.30
CA ASN A 226 -0.30 6.50 -5.04
C ASN A 226 -0.44 6.16 -6.52
N SER A 227 -1.39 6.81 -7.21
CA SER A 227 -1.69 6.59 -8.62
C SER A 227 -2.23 7.84 -9.30
N LEU A 228 -1.91 8.00 -10.58
CA LEU A 228 -2.56 8.99 -11.45
C LEU A 228 -4.02 8.63 -11.76
N ASP A 229 -4.44 7.38 -11.55
CA ASP A 229 -5.85 6.98 -11.58
C ASP A 229 -6.46 7.18 -10.18
N ASP A 230 -7.39 8.14 -10.07
CA ASP A 230 -8.06 8.47 -8.80
C ASP A 230 -8.85 7.30 -8.20
N SER A 231 -9.30 6.34 -9.02
CA SER A 231 -10.09 5.20 -8.54
C SER A 231 -9.27 4.21 -7.70
N ILE A 232 -7.95 4.23 -7.84
CA ILE A 232 -7.02 3.32 -7.15
C ILE A 232 -5.90 4.06 -6.42
N ASN A 233 -5.94 5.39 -6.39
CA ASN A 233 -4.96 6.20 -5.69
C ASN A 233 -5.19 6.15 -4.17
N VAL A 234 -4.25 5.54 -3.45
CA VAL A 234 -4.26 5.52 -1.98
C VAL A 234 -3.12 6.39 -1.48
N ASP A 235 -3.47 7.44 -0.76
CA ASP A 235 -2.54 8.41 -0.20
C ASP A 235 -2.43 8.30 1.33
N VAL A 236 -1.30 8.78 1.87
CA VAL A 236 -1.05 8.84 3.31
C VAL A 236 -2.11 9.65 4.08
N ASP A 237 -2.77 10.59 3.42
CA ASP A 237 -3.79 11.47 4.02
C ASP A 237 -5.08 10.73 4.40
N TYR A 238 -5.31 9.51 3.90
CA TYR A 238 -6.43 8.67 4.33
C TYR A 238 -6.23 8.04 5.72
N PHE A 239 -5.03 8.17 6.29
CA PHE A 239 -4.66 7.55 7.54
C PHE A 239 -4.35 8.60 8.60
N ASP A 240 -4.48 8.20 9.88
CA ASP A 240 -4.02 9.04 10.98
C ASP A 240 -2.53 9.39 10.82
N LYS A 241 -2.18 10.65 11.07
CA LYS A 241 -0.82 11.18 10.83
C LYS A 241 0.25 10.39 11.58
N GLY A 242 -0.04 9.89 12.78
CA GLY A 242 0.90 9.10 13.56
C GLY A 242 1.21 7.74 12.93
N PHE A 243 0.29 7.18 12.15
CA PHE A 243 0.51 5.94 11.40
C PHE A 243 1.16 6.20 10.06
N ALA A 244 0.76 7.26 9.36
CA ALA A 244 1.24 7.57 8.03
C ALA A 244 2.69 8.09 8.04
N ALA A 245 3.14 8.68 9.16
CA ALA A 245 4.48 9.23 9.35
C ALA A 245 5.61 8.28 8.97
N VAL A 246 5.39 6.97 9.09
CA VAL A 246 6.39 5.95 8.76
C VAL A 246 6.84 6.01 7.29
N ASN A 247 5.97 6.44 6.36
CA ASN A 247 6.31 6.58 4.95
C ASN A 247 7.34 7.69 4.69
N ASN A 248 7.50 8.64 5.64
CA ASN A 248 8.48 9.72 5.53
C ASN A 248 9.86 9.37 6.08
N SER A 249 10.01 8.20 6.72
CA SER A 249 11.23 7.80 7.42
C SER A 249 11.70 6.39 7.04
N ILE A 250 11.28 5.88 5.88
CA ILE A 250 11.78 4.60 5.38
C ILE A 250 13.19 4.82 4.83
N GLU A 251 14.18 4.12 5.39
CA GLU A 251 15.55 4.18 4.90
C GLU A 251 15.65 3.68 3.44
N ASN A 252 16.63 4.20 2.70
CA ASN A 252 16.91 3.88 1.30
C ASN A 252 15.81 4.29 0.30
N VAL A 253 14.80 5.04 0.73
CA VAL A 253 13.77 5.60 -0.15
C VAL A 253 14.24 6.95 -0.71
N ASN A 254 14.44 7.00 -2.02
CA ASN A 254 14.94 8.19 -2.72
C ASN A 254 13.83 9.13 -3.22
N LYS A 255 12.58 8.65 -3.25
CA LYS A 255 11.40 9.42 -3.67
C LYS A 255 10.30 9.26 -2.66
N LYS A 256 9.65 10.35 -2.25
CA LYS A 256 8.53 10.28 -1.30
C LYS A 256 7.32 9.65 -1.99
N SER A 257 6.69 8.67 -1.33
CA SER A 257 5.39 8.13 -1.75
C SER A 257 4.73 7.37 -0.60
N THR A 258 3.51 6.90 -0.83
CA THR A 258 2.84 5.93 0.04
C THR A 258 3.33 4.53 -0.34
N TYR A 259 4.26 3.97 0.43
CA TYR A 259 4.81 2.61 0.22
C TYR A 259 4.31 1.59 1.23
N VAL A 260 3.84 2.05 2.39
CA VAL A 260 3.32 1.21 3.47
C VAL A 260 1.93 1.70 3.84
N LEU A 261 0.97 0.77 3.83
CA LEU A 261 -0.39 1.01 4.29
C LEU A 261 -0.55 0.49 5.73
N PRO A 262 -0.92 1.34 6.69
CA PRO A 262 -1.23 0.90 8.04
C PRO A 262 -2.48 0.02 8.07
N ILE A 263 -2.40 -1.17 8.66
CA ILE A 263 -3.55 -2.07 8.82
C ILE A 263 -4.03 -2.12 10.28
N PHE A 264 -3.10 -2.11 11.25
CA PHE A 264 -3.40 -2.09 12.69
C PHE A 264 -2.21 -1.55 13.49
N LYS A 265 -2.47 -1.00 14.69
CA LYS A 265 -1.42 -0.68 15.69
C LYS A 265 -1.37 -1.78 16.72
N SER A 266 -0.22 -2.40 16.87
CA SER A 266 0.03 -3.26 18.02
C SER A 266 0.35 -2.38 19.23
N THR A 267 -0.24 -2.72 20.38
CA THR A 267 0.15 -2.15 21.68
C THR A 267 0.42 -3.29 22.67
N LYS A 268 1.17 -2.99 23.72
CA LYS A 268 1.34 -3.93 24.83
C LYS A 268 0.21 -3.71 25.80
N VAL A 269 -0.50 -4.79 26.13
CA VAL A 269 -1.56 -4.78 27.14
C VAL A 269 -1.17 -5.79 28.20
N LEU A 270 -1.23 -5.38 29.47
CA LEU A 270 -1.19 -6.32 30.58
C LEU A 270 -2.59 -6.92 30.70
N ALA A 271 -2.72 -8.20 30.39
CA ALA A 271 -3.94 -8.96 30.62
C ALA A 271 -3.76 -9.82 31.88
N ILE A 272 -4.70 -9.71 32.81
CA ILE A 272 -4.75 -10.53 34.02
C ILE A 272 -6.05 -11.31 34.00
N ASN A 273 -6.00 -12.59 34.38
CA ASN A 273 -7.18 -13.41 34.53
C ASN A 273 -8.07 -12.84 35.65
N SER A 274 -9.27 -12.38 35.30
CA SER A 274 -10.16 -11.69 36.24
C SER A 274 -10.57 -12.56 37.44
N PRO A 275 -10.91 -13.85 37.29
CA PRO A 275 -11.11 -14.74 38.44
C PRO A 275 -9.94 -14.84 39.40
N VAL A 276 -8.71 -15.03 38.89
CA VAL A 276 -7.52 -15.11 39.74
C VAL A 276 -7.26 -13.80 40.48
N LEU A 277 -7.30 -12.67 39.78
CA LEU A 277 -7.09 -11.37 40.41
C LEU A 277 -8.20 -11.03 41.40
N GLY A 278 -9.45 -11.34 41.05
CA GLY A 278 -10.60 -11.16 41.93
C GLY A 278 -10.48 -11.95 43.22
N TYR A 279 -10.03 -13.22 43.16
CA TYR A 279 -9.75 -14.03 44.35
C TYR A 279 -8.67 -13.41 45.22
N ILE A 280 -7.53 -13.00 44.65
CA ILE A 280 -6.44 -12.37 45.40
C ILE A 280 -6.93 -11.09 46.10
N LEU A 281 -7.62 -10.21 45.37
CA LEU A 281 -8.15 -8.96 45.93
C LEU A 281 -9.19 -9.22 47.02
N LYS A 282 -10.10 -10.17 46.82
CA LYS A 282 -11.08 -10.59 47.83
C LYS A 282 -10.37 -11.11 49.08
N THR A 283 -9.38 -11.99 48.93
CA THR A 283 -8.61 -12.55 50.04
C THR A 283 -7.86 -11.47 50.82
N MET A 284 -7.23 -10.51 50.13
CA MET A 284 -6.59 -9.36 50.78
C MET A 284 -7.58 -8.54 51.61
N ARG A 285 -8.75 -8.22 51.05
CA ARG A 285 -9.81 -7.49 51.73
C ARG A 285 -10.33 -8.26 52.95
N ASP A 286 -10.59 -9.55 52.78
CA ASP A 286 -11.06 -10.43 53.85
C ASP A 286 -10.01 -10.57 54.98
N HIS A 287 -8.73 -10.28 54.70
CA HIS A 287 -7.62 -10.18 55.67
C HIS A 287 -7.30 -8.75 56.13
N GLY A 288 -8.19 -7.80 55.91
CA GLY A 288 -8.13 -6.46 56.49
C GLY A 288 -7.46 -5.39 55.63
N VAL A 289 -7.14 -5.68 54.37
CA VAL A 289 -6.76 -4.61 53.42
C VAL A 289 -7.98 -3.76 53.10
N VAL A 290 -7.84 -2.43 53.21
CA VAL A 290 -8.88 -1.47 52.85
C VAL A 290 -8.50 -0.81 51.53
N PHE A 291 -9.41 -0.82 50.57
CA PHE A 291 -9.22 -0.13 49.29
C PHE A 291 -9.58 1.35 49.41
N GLU A 292 -8.70 2.21 48.91
CA GLU A 292 -8.87 3.67 49.00
C GLU A 292 -10.13 4.13 48.24
N THR A 293 -10.82 5.09 48.84
CA THR A 293 -12.08 5.63 48.33
C THR A 293 -11.90 7.00 47.68
N GLU A 294 -10.90 7.77 48.11
CA GLU A 294 -10.66 9.13 47.62
C GLU A 294 -10.28 9.16 46.13
N ASP A 295 -9.53 8.16 45.67
CA ASP A 295 -9.07 8.04 44.28
C ASP A 295 -9.97 7.10 43.42
N GLN A 296 -11.08 6.61 44.00
CA GLN A 296 -12.00 5.65 43.38
C GLN A 296 -11.40 4.26 43.09
N SER A 297 -10.22 3.94 43.66
CA SER A 297 -9.60 2.62 43.52
C SER A 297 -10.50 1.50 44.05
N ASN A 298 -11.30 1.76 45.10
CA ASN A 298 -12.28 0.82 45.63
C ASN A 298 -13.24 0.29 44.56
N THR A 299 -13.75 1.15 43.69
CA THR A 299 -14.75 0.81 42.67
C THR A 299 -14.12 -0.06 41.59
N PHE A 300 -12.89 0.27 41.20
CA PHE A 300 -12.11 -0.53 40.26
C PHE A 300 -11.83 -1.95 40.79
N PHE A 301 -11.38 -2.08 42.05
CA PHE A 301 -11.09 -3.39 42.64
C PHE A 301 -12.35 -4.22 42.90
N GLU A 302 -13.44 -3.60 43.36
CA GLU A 302 -14.72 -4.29 43.58
C GLU A 302 -15.34 -4.78 42.25
N ASP A 303 -15.21 -4.01 41.17
CA ASP A 303 -15.62 -4.47 39.82
C ASP A 303 -14.82 -5.70 39.36
N ILE A 304 -13.51 -5.75 39.64
CA ILE A 304 -12.68 -6.91 39.35
C ILE A 304 -13.11 -8.13 40.19
N ILE A 305 -13.34 -7.94 41.49
CA ILE A 305 -13.83 -9.01 42.39
C ILE A 305 -15.16 -9.56 41.86
N ALA A 306 -16.10 -8.68 41.50
CA ALA A 306 -17.41 -9.06 40.97
C ALA A 306 -17.29 -9.83 39.64
N LYS A 307 -16.47 -9.34 38.70
CA LYS A 307 -16.22 -10.03 37.41
C LYS A 307 -15.52 -11.37 37.58
N GLY A 308 -14.71 -11.53 38.63
CA GLY A 308 -14.02 -12.77 38.97
C GLY A 308 -14.91 -13.85 39.61
N ALA A 309 -16.15 -13.53 39.98
CA ALA A 309 -17.01 -14.42 40.76
C ALA A 309 -17.37 -15.74 40.05
N ASN A 310 -17.43 -15.75 38.71
CA ASN A 310 -17.91 -16.90 37.94
C ASN A 310 -17.07 -18.18 38.11
N ASP A 311 -15.75 -18.03 38.31
CA ASP A 311 -14.82 -19.16 38.49
C ASP A 311 -14.19 -19.16 39.89
N ALA A 312 -14.72 -18.39 40.84
CA ALA A 312 -14.11 -18.17 42.16
C ALA A 312 -13.86 -19.47 42.93
N THR A 313 -14.83 -20.41 42.93
CA THR A 313 -14.68 -21.71 43.59
C THR A 313 -13.57 -22.55 42.97
N THR A 314 -13.43 -22.52 41.65
CA THR A 314 -12.37 -23.26 40.95
C THR A 314 -10.99 -22.67 41.26
N VAL A 315 -10.88 -21.34 41.29
CA VAL A 315 -9.64 -20.65 41.66
C VAL A 315 -9.26 -20.98 43.11
N GLU A 316 -10.18 -20.85 44.06
CA GLU A 316 -9.97 -21.18 45.48
C GLU A 316 -9.55 -22.64 45.70
N THR A 317 -10.06 -23.57 44.89
CA THR A 317 -9.66 -24.99 44.98
C THR A 317 -8.21 -25.21 44.51
N LEU A 318 -7.72 -24.39 43.58
CA LEU A 318 -6.40 -24.52 42.98
C LEU A 318 -5.30 -23.72 43.71
N TRP A 319 -5.67 -22.72 44.52
CA TRP A 319 -4.78 -21.74 45.14
C TRP A 319 -5.03 -21.59 46.64
#